data_AF-A0AAE4RD43-F1
#
_entry.id   AF-A0AAE4RD43-F1
#
_cell.length_a   1.000
_cell.length_b   1.000
_cell.length_c   1.000
_cell.angle_alpha   90.00
_cell.angle_beta   90.00
_cell.angle_gamma   90.00
#
_symmetry.space_group_name_H-M   'P 1'
#
loop_
_entity.id
_entity.type
_entity.pdbx_description
1 polymer ?
#
loop_
_entity_poly.entity_id
_entity_poly.type
_entity_poly.pdbx_seq_one_letter_code
_entity_poly.pdbx_strand_id
1 'polypeptide(L)'
;MSLTPTFRALVDELTEVFQENRRLREENERLKASFKVPTNKKKLTNREVAEIRRLARTTGMSQREVAEIYDVNPATVCRILKGVYHK
;
A
#
# COMPACT_ATOMS: atom_id res chain seq x y z
N MET A 1 42.73 12.29 -33.57
CA MET A 1 42.80 10.84 -33.31
C MET A 1 41.39 10.28 -33.48
N SER A 2 41.17 9.36 -34.42
CA SER A 2 39.87 8.69 -34.55
C SER A 2 39.73 7.63 -33.45
N LEU A 3 38.53 7.51 -32.90
CA LEU A 3 38.21 6.45 -31.96
C LEU A 3 38.28 5.10 -32.69
N THR A 4 38.81 4.08 -32.03
CA THR A 4 38.78 2.72 -32.57
C THR A 4 37.31 2.28 -32.73
N PRO A 5 36.99 1.45 -33.74
CA PRO A 5 35.61 1.01 -33.98
C PRO A 5 34.94 0.41 -32.74
N THR A 6 35.70 -0.33 -31.93
CA THR A 6 35.24 -0.93 -30.67
C THR A 6 34.92 0.11 -29.60
N PHE A 7 35.75 1.15 -29.46
CA PHE A 7 35.50 2.19 -28.48
C PHE A 7 34.28 3.04 -28.88
N ARG A 8 34.08 3.29 -30.17
CA ARG A 8 32.88 3.96 -30.67
C ARG A 8 31.61 3.15 -30.37
N ALA A 9 31.63 1.85 -30.63
CA ALA A 9 30.50 0.97 -30.30
C ALA A 9 30.14 0.99 -28.81
N LEU A 10 31.15 0.97 -27.92
CA LEU A 10 30.91 1.08 -26.47
C LEU A 10 30.31 2.44 -26.07
N VAL A 11 30.74 3.52 -26.71
CA VAL A 11 30.18 4.87 -26.46
C VAL A 11 28.73 4.95 -26.94
N ASP A 12 28.41 4.35 -28.08
CA ASP A 12 27.06 4.31 -28.63
C ASP A 12 26.12 3.50 -27.71
N GLU A 13 26.56 2.31 -27.27
CA GLU A 13 25.81 1.47 -26.32
C GLU A 13 25.62 2.17 -24.97
N LEU A 14 26.66 2.80 -24.43
CA LEU A 14 26.56 3.56 -23.19
C LEU A 14 25.58 4.72 -23.32
N THR A 15 25.58 5.38 -24.47
CA THR A 15 24.66 6.49 -24.77
C THR A 15 23.21 6.00 -24.80
N GLU A 16 22.95 4.86 -25.45
CA GLU A 16 21.62 4.24 -25.49
C GLU A 16 21.13 3.86 -24.08
N VAL A 17 21.99 3.22 -23.28
CA VAL A 17 21.68 2.84 -21.89
C VAL A 17 21.35 4.07 -21.03
N PHE A 18 22.07 5.18 -21.20
CA PHE A 18 21.77 6.41 -20.47
C PHE A 18 20.43 7.03 -20.89
N GLN A 19 20.13 7.03 -22.19
CA GLN A 19 18.85 7.54 -22.71
C GLN A 19 17.67 6.72 -22.20
N GLU A 20 17.78 5.39 -22.23
CA GLU A 20 16.73 4.50 -21.75
C GLU A 20 16.56 4.62 -20.22
N ASN A 21 17.64 4.71 -19.46
CA ASN A 21 17.56 4.96 -18.02
C ASN A 21 16.81 6.25 -17.69
N ARG A 22 17.11 7.32 -18.45
CA ARG A 22 16.42 8.59 -18.27
C ARG A 22 14.93 8.44 -18.54
N ARG A 23 14.56 7.82 -19.67
CA ARG A 23 13.17 7.56 -20.04
C ARG A 23 12.43 6.76 -18.96
N LEU A 24 13.00 5.65 -18.53
CA LEU A 24 12.39 4.79 -17.51
C LEU A 24 12.19 5.52 -16.19
N ARG A 25 13.11 6.39 -15.80
CA ARG A 25 12.96 7.22 -14.59
C ARG A 25 11.81 8.21 -14.73
N GLU A 26 11.72 8.91 -15.86
CA GLU A 26 10.62 9.85 -16.14
C GLU A 26 9.26 9.13 -16.14
N GLU A 27 9.18 7.95 -16.75
CA GLU A 27 7.96 7.13 -16.76
C GLU A 27 7.61 6.59 -15.37
N ASN A 28 8.59 6.17 -14.58
CA ASN A 28 8.38 5.72 -13.21
C ASN A 28 7.81 6.83 -12.31
N GLU A 29 8.36 8.04 -12.42
CA GLU A 29 7.84 9.21 -11.69
C GLU A 29 6.42 9.57 -12.14
N ARG A 30 6.14 9.52 -13.44
CA ARG A 30 4.78 9.72 -13.97
C ARG A 30 3.81 8.67 -13.42
N LEU A 31 4.21 7.40 -13.41
CA LEU A 31 3.39 6.31 -12.90
C LEU A 31 3.13 6.49 -11.41
N LYS A 32 4.16 6.77 -10.59
CA LYS A 32 4.00 7.07 -9.16
C LYS A 32 3.06 8.24 -8.91
N ALA A 33 3.18 9.32 -9.68
CA ALA A 33 2.30 10.47 -9.57
C ALA A 33 0.84 10.15 -9.96
N SER A 34 0.65 9.28 -10.96
CA SER A 34 -0.67 8.80 -11.36
C SER A 34 -1.24 7.73 -10.42
N PHE A 35 -0.38 7.08 -9.63
CA PHE A 35 -0.75 6.03 -8.71
C PHE A 35 -1.42 6.65 -7.49
N LYS A 36 -2.73 6.86 -7.57
CA LYS A 36 -3.54 7.19 -6.40
C LYS A 36 -3.55 5.97 -5.49
N VAL A 37 -2.78 6.02 -4.39
CA VAL A 37 -2.91 5.03 -3.32
C VAL A 37 -4.39 4.95 -2.96
N PRO A 38 -5.05 3.79 -3.08
CA PRO A 38 -6.41 3.64 -2.63
C PRO A 38 -6.43 4.07 -1.17
N THR A 39 -7.13 5.16 -0.88
CA THR A 39 -7.41 5.48 0.52
C THR A 39 -8.30 4.35 0.99
N ASN A 40 -7.72 3.41 1.74
CA ASN A 40 -8.45 2.34 2.40
C ASN A 40 -9.41 3.00 3.39
N LYS A 41 -10.57 3.41 2.89
CA LYS A 41 -11.63 4.00 3.69
C LYS A 41 -12.00 2.93 4.70
N LYS A 42 -11.72 3.20 5.97
CA LYS A 42 -12.04 2.29 7.06
C LYS A 42 -13.56 2.04 6.99
N LYS A 43 -13.95 0.76 6.96
CA LYS A 43 -15.34 0.33 6.75
C LYS A 43 -16.23 0.72 7.93
N LEU A 44 -15.67 0.71 9.13
CA LEU A 44 -16.39 1.06 10.34
C LEU A 44 -16.13 2.53 10.70
N THR A 45 -17.06 3.11 11.42
CA THR A 45 -16.98 4.44 12.01
C THR A 45 -16.35 4.37 13.40
N ASN A 46 -15.92 5.52 13.93
CA ASN A 46 -15.41 5.61 15.31
C ASN A 46 -16.45 5.13 16.34
N ARG A 47 -17.75 5.35 16.06
CA ARG A 47 -18.85 4.91 16.92
C ARG A 47 -18.98 3.39 16.93
N GLU A 48 -18.99 2.76 15.76
CA GLU A 48 -19.03 1.29 15.64
C GLU A 48 -17.80 0.64 16.29
N VAL A 49 -16.62 1.26 16.16
CA VAL A 49 -15.40 0.80 16.85
C VAL A 49 -15.55 0.85 18.37
N ALA A 50 -16.12 1.93 18.92
CA ALA A 50 -16.36 2.05 20.35
C ALA A 50 -17.39 1.01 20.83
N GLU A 51 -18.39 0.73 20.00
CA GLU A 51 -19.40 -0.27 20.27
C GLU A 51 -18.85 -1.71 20.24
N ILE A 52 -18.04 -2.06 19.24
CA ILE A 52 -17.33 -3.35 19.17
C ILE A 52 -16.47 -3.55 20.43
N ARG A 53 -15.77 -2.52 20.88
CA ARG A 53 -14.98 -2.56 22.13
C ARG A 53 -15.85 -2.78 23.36
N ARG A 54 -17.05 -2.20 23.39
CA ARG A 54 -18.01 -2.36 24.49
C ARG A 54 -18.52 -3.80 24.50
N LEU A 55 -19.08 -4.28 23.38
CA LEU A 55 -19.62 -5.63 23.22
C LEU A 55 -18.60 -6.69 23.64
N ALA A 56 -17.39 -6.65 23.07
CA ALA A 56 -16.35 -7.63 23.36
C ALA A 56 -15.91 -7.68 24.84
N ARG A 57 -16.17 -6.62 25.62
CA ARG A 57 -15.84 -6.55 27.05
C ARG A 57 -17.01 -6.92 27.96
N THR A 58 -18.24 -6.66 27.54
CA THR A 58 -19.42 -6.75 28.43
C THR A 58 -20.27 -7.99 28.21
N THR A 59 -20.31 -8.55 27.00
CA THR A 59 -21.23 -9.64 26.65
C THR A 59 -20.60 -11.03 26.71
N GLY A 60 -19.28 -11.12 26.86
CA GLY A 60 -18.55 -12.40 26.79
C GLY A 60 -18.48 -13.01 25.39
N MET A 61 -18.94 -12.31 24.36
CA MET A 61 -18.90 -12.78 22.97
C MET A 61 -17.47 -12.96 22.47
N SER A 62 -17.25 -14.02 21.70
CA SER A 62 -15.99 -14.24 21.02
C SER A 62 -15.76 -13.20 19.92
N GLN A 63 -14.48 -12.97 19.57
CA GLN A 63 -14.13 -12.06 18.48
C GLN A 63 -14.74 -12.50 17.14
N ARG A 64 -14.99 -13.81 16.97
CA ARG A 64 -15.61 -14.36 15.76
C ARG A 64 -17.08 -13.98 15.66
N GLU A 65 -17.84 -14.15 16.73
CA GLU A 65 -19.27 -13.76 16.76
C GLU A 65 -19.43 -12.26 16.55
N VAL A 66 -18.59 -11.45 17.17
CA VAL A 66 -18.58 -9.99 16.94
C VAL A 66 -18.25 -9.66 15.49
N ALA A 67 -17.34 -10.41 14.86
CA ALA A 67 -17.00 -10.21 13.45
C ALA A 67 -18.17 -10.53 12.51
N GLU A 68 -18.93 -11.58 12.82
CA GLU A 68 -20.12 -11.99 12.07
C GLU A 68 -21.24 -10.94 12.18
N ILE A 69 -21.48 -10.36 13.37
CA ILE A 69 -22.50 -9.31 13.58
C ILE A 69 -22.22 -8.06 12.73
N TYR A 70 -20.94 -7.70 12.61
CA TYR A 70 -20.52 -6.47 11.92
C TYR A 70 -20.11 -6.70 10.46
N ASP A 71 -20.24 -7.94 9.95
CA ASP A 71 -19.76 -8.35 8.62
C ASP A 71 -18.32 -7.88 8.34
N VAL A 72 -17.43 -8.14 9.29
CA VAL A 72 -16.01 -7.82 9.17
C VAL A 72 -15.15 -9.06 9.34
N ASN A 73 -13.93 -9.02 8.81
CA ASN A 73 -12.96 -10.06 9.06
C ASN A 73 -12.62 -10.10 10.58
N PRO A 74 -12.54 -11.27 11.24
CA PRO A 74 -12.12 -11.38 12.65
C PRO A 74 -10.80 -10.67 12.99
N ALA A 75 -9.86 -10.60 12.04
CA ALA A 75 -8.62 -9.84 12.20
C ALA A 75 -8.88 -8.33 12.39
N THR A 76 -9.96 -7.80 11.80
CA THR A 76 -10.40 -6.40 11.99
C THR A 76 -10.83 -6.17 13.44
N VAL A 77 -11.59 -7.10 14.02
CA VAL A 77 -11.99 -7.05 15.43
C VAL A 77 -10.76 -7.09 16.34
N CYS A 78 -9.82 -8.01 16.09
CA CYS A 78 -8.55 -8.05 16.82
C CYS A 78 -7.78 -6.71 16.74
N ARG A 79 -7.70 -6.09 15.56
CA ARG A 79 -7.10 -4.76 15.37
C ARG A 79 -7.83 -3.64 16.11
N ILE A 80 -9.16 -3.70 16.19
CA ILE A 80 -9.99 -2.75 16.96
C ILE A 80 -9.70 -2.86 18.45
N LEU A 81 -9.63 -4.09 18.96
CA LEU A 81 -9.38 -4.37 20.38
C LEU A 81 -7.95 -3.99 20.79
N LYS A 82 -6.97 -4.20 19.90
CA LYS A 82 -5.58 -3.73 20.06
C LYS A 82 -5.42 -2.21 19.89
N GLY A 83 -6.49 -1.50 19.52
CA GLY A 83 -6.47 -0.05 19.34
C GLY A 83 -5.66 0.43 18.13
N VAL A 84 -5.45 -0.41 17.11
CA VAL A 84 -4.70 -0.06 15.88
C VAL A 84 -5.62 0.27 14.71
N TYR A 85 -6.91 -0.04 14.81
CA TYR A 85 -7.95 0.35 13.86
C TYR A 85 -8.55 1.71 14.31
N HIS A 86 -8.64 2.69 13.41
CA HIS A 86 -8.91 4.11 13.76
C HIS A 86 -7.92 4.75 14.77
N LYS A 87 -6.62 4.42 14.67
CA LYS A 87 -5.60 5.42 15.01
C LYS A 87 -5.61 6.57 14.01
#